data_AF-A0A8C5XVR4-F1
#
_entry.id   AF-A0A8C5XVR4-F1
#
_cell.length_a   1.000
_cell.length_b   1.000
_cell.length_c   1.000
_cell.angle_alpha   90.00
_cell.angle_beta   90.00
_cell.angle_gamma   90.00
#
_symmetry.space_group_name_H-M   'P 1'
#
loop_
_entity.id
_entity.type
_entity.pdbx_description
1 polymer ?
#
loop_
_entity_poly.entity_id
_entity_poly.type
_entity_poly.pdbx_seq_one_letter_code
_entity_poly.pdbx_strand_id
1 'polypeptide(L)'
;MIIRTMLYTPQEMKQIIKIRAQTEGINISEEALNHLGEIGTKTTLRYSVQLLTPAHLLAKINGFFKHRFFFFYFWRQSLALWPGLE
;
A
#
# COMPACT_ATOMS: atom_id res chain seq x y z
N MET A 1 -23.59 29.68 16.84
CA MET A 1 -22.30 29.39 17.49
C MET A 1 -21.34 28.88 16.42
N ILE A 2 -20.20 29.53 16.20
CA ILE A 2 -19.21 29.12 15.20
C ILE A 2 -18.03 28.49 15.96
N ILE A 3 -17.76 27.21 15.72
CA ILE A 3 -16.63 26.48 16.31
C ILE A 3 -15.50 26.46 15.29
N ARG A 4 -14.29 26.87 15.69
CA ARG A 4 -13.10 26.85 14.82
C ARG A 4 -12.41 25.50 14.92
N THR A 5 -12.07 24.89 13.79
CA THR A 5 -11.23 23.70 13.74
C THR A 5 -9.76 24.10 13.73
N MET A 6 -8.93 23.35 14.47
CA MET A 6 -7.48 23.55 14.53
C MET A 6 -6.77 22.54 13.61
N LEU A 7 -5.56 22.90 13.19
CA LEU A 7 -4.69 22.00 12.43
C LEU A 7 -4.21 20.86 13.34
N TYR A 8 -4.16 19.65 12.80
CA TYR A 8 -3.65 18.49 13.51
C TYR A 8 -2.13 18.53 13.64
N THR A 9 -1.63 18.10 14.78
CA THR A 9 -0.20 17.86 14.96
C THR A 9 0.25 16.63 14.17
N PRO A 10 1.56 16.49 13.86
CA PRO A 10 2.09 15.31 13.18
C PRO A 10 1.83 14.00 13.93
N GLN A 11 1.78 14.05 15.26
CA GLN A 11 1.48 12.92 16.13
C GLN A 11 0.01 12.46 15.96
N GLU A 12 -0.93 13.40 16.01
CA GLU A 12 -2.35 13.13 15.80
C GLU A 12 -2.62 12.61 14.39
N MET A 13 -1.94 13.16 13.37
CA MET A 13 -2.05 12.67 12.00
C MET A 13 -1.64 11.20 11.88
N LYS A 14 -0.52 10.80 12.50
CA LYS A 14 -0.09 9.40 12.52
C LYS A 14 -1.13 8.49 13.20
N GLN A 15 -1.71 8.94 14.32
CA GLN A 15 -2.78 8.19 15.00
C GLN A 15 -4.02 8.01 14.11
N ILE A 16 -4.47 9.07 13.45
CA ILE A 16 -5.64 8.99 12.55
C ILE A 16 -5.39 8.03 11.39
N ILE A 17 -4.20 8.10 10.77
CA ILE A 17 -3.80 7.21 9.68
C ILE A 17 -3.72 5.75 10.18
N LYS A 18 -3.21 5.52 11.39
CA LYS A 18 -3.15 4.18 12.01
C LYS A 18 -4.53 3.59 12.24
N ILE A 19 -5.46 4.36 12.80
CA ILE A 19 -6.84 3.92 13.02
C ILE A 19 -7.54 3.59 11.69
N ARG A 20 -7.31 4.42 10.66
CA ARG A 20 -7.82 4.16 9.31
C ARG A 20 -7.26 2.87 8.73
N ALA A 21 -5.95 2.64 8.83
CA ALA A 21 -5.31 1.42 8.37
C ALA A 21 -5.91 0.18 9.07
N GLN A 22 -6.11 0.24 10.38
CA GLN A 22 -6.75 -0.84 11.17
C GLN A 22 -8.19 -1.09 10.75
N THR A 23 -8.96 -0.03 10.47
CA THR A 23 -10.35 -0.12 10.02
C THR A 23 -10.47 -0.80 8.65
N GLU A 24 -9.50 -0.53 7.76
CA GLU A 24 -9.42 -1.15 6.43
C GLU A 24 -8.72 -2.53 6.44
N GLY A 25 -8.24 -2.99 7.60
CA GLY A 25 -7.51 -4.26 7.73
C GLY A 25 -6.13 -4.25 7.05
N ILE A 26 -5.55 -3.06 6.86
CA ILE A 26 -4.24 -2.87 6.21
C ILE A 26 -3.15 -2.89 7.28
N ASN A 27 -2.25 -3.87 7.20
CA ASN A 27 -1.08 -3.93 8.07
C ASN A 27 0.02 -3.00 7.53
N ILE A 28 0.37 -1.96 8.28
CA ILE A 28 1.37 -0.95 7.88
C ILE A 28 2.56 -1.00 8.83
N SER A 29 3.78 -0.83 8.31
CA SER A 29 4.99 -0.72 9.11
C SER A 29 5.11 0.67 9.74
N GLU A 30 5.84 0.76 10.85
CA GLU A 30 6.05 2.02 11.56
C GLU A 30 6.82 3.06 10.72
N GLU A 31 7.78 2.61 9.91
CA GLU A 31 8.49 3.46 8.95
C GLU A 31 7.54 4.05 7.89
N ALA A 32 6.65 3.23 7.33
CA ALA A 32 5.66 3.69 6.36
C ALA A 32 4.67 4.69 6.98
N LEU A 33 4.28 4.47 8.24
CA LEU A 33 3.43 5.40 8.99
C LEU A 33 4.13 6.74 9.23
N ASN A 34 5.42 6.74 9.55
CA ASN A 34 6.21 7.95 9.71
C ASN A 34 6.28 8.76 8.41
N HIS A 35 6.55 8.10 7.28
CA HIS A 35 6.55 8.75 5.97
C HIS A 35 5.17 9.31 5.58
N LEU A 36 4.08 8.57 5.81
CA LEU A 36 2.73 9.06 5.54
C LEU A 36 2.35 10.27 6.42
N GLY A 37 2.86 10.32 7.66
CA GLY A 37 2.71 11.47 8.55
C GLY A 37 3.45 12.71 8.06
N GLU A 38 4.68 12.55 7.54
CA GLU A 38 5.43 13.65 6.94
C GLU A 38 4.74 14.20 5.68
N ILE A 39 4.26 13.30 4.81
CA ILE A 39 3.49 13.67 3.61
C ILE A 39 2.21 14.41 4.01
N GLY A 40 1.52 13.96 5.06
CA GLY A 40 0.29 14.59 5.56
C GLY A 40 0.54 15.98 6.14
N THR A 41 1.72 16.19 6.72
CA THR A 41 2.16 17.51 7.22
C THR A 41 2.47 18.48 6.08
N LYS A 42 3.05 17.99 4.98
CA LYS A 42 3.34 18.79 3.77
C LYS A 42 2.10 19.06 2.91
N THR A 43 1.06 18.24 3.01
CA THR A 43 -0.13 18.30 2.18
C THR A 43 -1.38 18.48 3.03
N THR A 44 -2.19 17.42 3.19
CA THR A 44 -3.38 17.38 4.04
C THR A 44 -3.59 15.96 4.55
N LEU A 45 -4.28 15.83 5.69
CA LEU A 45 -4.69 14.53 6.24
C LEU A 45 -5.46 13.67 5.22
N ARG A 46 -6.33 14.30 4.42
CA ARG A 46 -7.13 13.60 3.40
C ARG A 46 -6.24 12.92 2.36
N TYR A 47 -5.19 13.61 1.92
CA TYR A 47 -4.26 13.07 0.95
C TYR A 47 -3.53 11.83 1.49
N SER A 48 -3.00 11.89 2.72
CA SER A 48 -2.36 10.74 3.35
C SER A 48 -3.29 9.54 3.51
N VAL A 49 -4.56 9.77 3.86
CA VAL A 49 -5.56 8.68 3.97
C VAL A 49 -5.87 8.08 2.60
N GLN A 50 -5.96 8.89 1.55
CA GLN A 50 -6.20 8.39 0.20
C GLN A 50 -5.04 7.55 -0.35
N LEU A 51 -3.82 7.73 0.15
CA LEU A 51 -2.64 6.94 -0.25
C LEU A 51 -2.58 5.53 0.35
N LEU A 52 -3.31 5.27 1.44
CA LEU A 52 -3.34 3.95 2.09
C LEU A 52 -3.84 2.85 1.14
N THR A 53 -4.96 3.08 0.46
CA THR A 53 -5.58 2.11 -0.44
C THR A 53 -4.70 1.73 -1.65
N PRO A 54 -4.14 2.68 -2.44
CA PRO A 54 -3.26 2.34 -3.55
C PRO A 54 -1.93 1.74 -3.08
N ALA A 55 -1.37 2.19 -1.95
CA ALA A 55 -0.15 1.60 -1.39
C ALA A 55 -0.37 0.13 -0.98
N HIS A 56 -1.53 -0.18 -0.38
CA HIS A 56 -1.89 -1.55 -0.04
C HIS A 56 -2.07 -2.43 -1.29
N LEU A 57 -2.74 -1.92 -2.32
CA LEU A 57 -2.90 -2.65 -3.58
C LEU A 57 -1.54 -2.93 -4.23
N LEU A 58 -0.64 -1.95 -4.28
CA LEU A 58 0.71 -2.12 -4.80
C LEU A 58 1.51 -3.16 -3.99
N ALA A 59 1.41 -3.14 -2.67
CA ALA A 59 2.05 -4.14 -1.81
C ALA A 59 1.54 -5.56 -2.13
N LYS A 60 0.23 -5.72 -2.33
CA LYS A 60 -0.39 -6.99 -2.75
C LYS A 60 0.11 -7.43 -4.14
N ILE A 61 0.12 -6.51 -5.11
CA ILE A 61 0.58 -6.79 -6.47
C ILE A 61 2.06 -7.21 -6.48
N ASN A 62 2.93 -6.52 -5.75
CA ASN A 62 4.35 -6.85 -5.70
C ASN A 62 4.60 -8.25 -5.08
N GLY A 63 3.81 -8.66 -4.10
CA GLY A 63 3.82 -10.04 -3.59
C GLY A 63 3.37 -11.06 -4.64
N PHE A 64 2.31 -10.75 -5.40
CA PHE A 64 1.79 -11.61 -6.47
C PHE A 64 2.71 -11.69 -7.70
N PHE A 65 3.40 -10.60 -8.05
CA PHE A 65 4.27 -10.54 -9.23
C PHE A 65 5.46 -11.49 -9.09
N LYS A 66 6.00 -11.65 -7.89
CA LYS A 66 7.09 -12.61 -7.65
C LYS A 66 6.67 -14.06 -7.96
N HIS A 67 5.42 -14.41 -7.64
CA HIS A 67 4.89 -15.75 -7.93
C HIS A 67 4.46 -15.94 -9.39
N ARG A 68 3.86 -14.91 -10.01
CA ARG A 68 3.33 -15.04 -11.38
C ARG A 68 4.40 -14.94 -12.46
N PHE A 69 5.49 -14.20 -12.22
CA PHE A 69 6.68 -14.27 -13.09
C PHE A 69 7.29 -15.67 -13.07
N PHE A 70 7.35 -16.32 -11.90
CA PHE A 70 7.86 -17.69 -11.81
C PHE A 70 6.99 -18.68 -12.60
N PHE A 71 5.66 -18.55 -12.51
CA PHE A 71 4.74 -19.41 -13.27
C PHE A 71 4.86 -19.19 -14.79
N PHE A 72 5.02 -17.94 -15.25
CA PHE A 72 5.18 -17.66 -16.68
C PHE A 72 6.54 -18.16 -17.22
N TYR A 73 7.60 -18.04 -16.42
CA TYR A 73 8.92 -18.55 -16.78
C TYR A 73 8.97 -20.08 -16.76
N PHE A 74 8.35 -20.71 -15.77
CA PHE A 74 8.24 -22.16 -15.64
C PHE A 74 7.36 -22.77 -16.74
N TRP A 75 6.21 -22.17 -17.04
CA TRP A 75 5.32 -22.63 -18.11
C TRP A 75 5.96 -22.55 -19.49
N ARG A 76 6.71 -21.46 -19.77
CA ARG A 76 7.50 -21.31 -20.99
C ARG A 76 8.62 -22.35 -21.10
N GLN A 77 9.22 -22.76 -19.98
CA GLN A 77 10.28 -23.76 -19.96
C GLN A 77 9.74 -25.19 -20.10
N SER A 78 8.55 -25.47 -19.56
CA SER A 78 7.86 -26.76 -19.74
C SER A 78 7.34 -26.97 -21.16
N LEU A 79 6.95 -25.91 -21.87
CA LEU A 79 6.53 -25.99 -23.28
C LEU A 79 7.70 -26.30 -24.24
N ALA A 80 8.94 -25.99 -23.85
CA ALA A 80 10.14 -26.23 -24.67
C ALA A 80 10.65 -27.69 -24.59
N LEU A 81 10.08 -28.52 -23.72
CA LEU A 81 10.45 -29.93 -23.53
C LEU A 81 9.44 -30.92 -24.13
N TRP A 82 8.47 -30.45 -24.93
CA TRP A 82 7.47 -31.32 -25.56
C TRP A 82 7.93 -31.79 -26.96
N PRO A 83 8.35 -33.06 -27.14
CA PRO A 83 8.70 -33.59 -28.43
C PRO A 83 7.43 -34.15 -29.07
N GLY A 84 6.67 -33.31 -29.78
CA GLY A 84 5.38 -33.75 -30.33
C GLY A 84 4.71 -32.76 -31.27
N LEU A 85 5.51 -32.00 -32.02
CA LEU A 85 5.03 -31.16 -33.11
C LEU A 85 5.93 -31.38 -34.33
N GLU A 86 5.85 -32.60 -34.87
CA GLU A 86 5.94 -32.84 -36.31
C GLU A 86 4.53 -32.80 -36.90
#